data_AF-A0A936GDA6-F1
#
_entry.id   AF-A0A936GDA6-F1
#
_cell.length_a   1.000
_cell.length_b   1.000
_cell.length_c   1.000
_cell.angle_alpha   90.00
_cell.angle_beta   90.00
_cell.angle_gamma   90.00
#
_symmetry.space_group_name_H-M   'P 1'
#
loop_
_entity.id
_entity.type
_entity.pdbx_description
1 polymer ?
#
loop_
_entity_poly.entity_id
_entity_poly.type
_entity_poly.pdbx_seq_one_letter_code
_entity_poly.pdbx_strand_id
1 'polypeptide(L)'
;MHPKLASTNWVYMRSRKDDFKATIPQLVGAIQTDLGWVQQHTRLLERSTEWDRKNRNHSYLLQGEDLEYGEKWMTESTQHVSREVVPLQAEYISTSRKMAVQRQRNLTIGIGLVLVVSILLSIFAFFQWRSAIDSKKAAEASAIAAAASEQTALAQKQLPKKKKPWHWKKRSKPRHSEAPHKPVFTRSAPANWTPAHCWPWMR
;
A
#
# COMPACT_ATOMS: atom_id res chain seq x y z
N MET A 1 -43.00 -18.66 49.03
CA MET A 1 -41.76 -17.93 48.68
C MET A 1 -41.93 -17.38 47.26
N HIS A 2 -41.75 -16.08 47.05
CA HIS A 2 -41.84 -15.48 45.71
C HIS A 2 -40.70 -16.02 44.83
N PRO A 3 -40.93 -16.38 43.54
CA PRO A 3 -39.92 -17.04 42.70
C PRO A 3 -38.63 -16.23 42.53
N LYS A 4 -38.69 -14.89 42.53
CA LYS A 4 -37.49 -14.02 42.52
C LYS A 4 -36.64 -14.07 43.80
N LEU A 5 -37.20 -14.52 44.92
CA LEU A 5 -36.42 -14.71 46.15
C LEU A 5 -35.73 -16.08 46.16
N ALA A 6 -36.25 -17.05 45.41
CA ALA A 6 -35.67 -18.39 45.31
C ALA A 6 -34.33 -18.42 44.52
N SER A 7 -33.99 -17.35 43.79
CA SER A 7 -32.73 -17.24 43.03
C SER A 7 -31.54 -16.72 43.84
N THR A 8 -31.74 -16.32 45.10
CA THR A 8 -30.65 -15.91 46.01
C THR A 8 -29.96 -17.12 46.62
N ASN A 9 -28.67 -16.99 46.97
CA ASN A 9 -27.93 -18.02 47.67
C ASN A 9 -28.41 -18.15 49.14
N TRP A 10 -29.19 -19.19 49.43
CA TRP A 10 -29.74 -19.44 50.77
C TRP A 10 -28.87 -20.45 51.53
N VAL A 11 -28.31 -20.02 52.65
CA VAL A 11 -27.70 -20.94 53.62
C VAL A 11 -28.66 -21.12 54.79
N TYR A 12 -29.23 -22.32 54.90
CA TYR A 12 -30.12 -22.65 56.01
C TYR A 12 -29.31 -22.96 57.28
N MET A 13 -29.72 -22.38 58.41
CA MET A 13 -29.12 -22.66 59.72
C MET A 13 -30.22 -23.16 60.67
N ARG A 14 -30.44 -24.49 60.71
CA ARG A 14 -31.42 -25.09 61.63
C ARG A 14 -30.71 -25.66 62.85
N SER A 15 -31.00 -25.08 64.01
CA SER A 15 -30.36 -25.38 65.31
C SER A 15 -30.38 -26.85 65.78
N ARG A 16 -31.09 -27.75 65.09
CA ARG A 16 -31.24 -29.18 65.44
C ARG A 16 -30.76 -30.14 64.34
N LYS A 17 -30.40 -29.65 63.13
CA LYS A 17 -30.05 -30.50 61.97
C LYS A 17 -28.73 -30.11 61.29
N ASP A 18 -28.28 -28.87 61.42
CA ASP A 18 -27.13 -28.36 60.67
C ASP A 18 -25.95 -28.09 61.61
N ASP A 19 -24.75 -28.53 61.22
CA ASP A 19 -23.51 -28.28 61.98
C ASP A 19 -23.01 -26.85 61.77
N PHE A 20 -23.20 -26.03 62.80
CA PHE A 20 -22.81 -24.62 62.81
C PHE A 20 -21.34 -24.39 62.43
N LYS A 21 -20.43 -25.30 62.82
CA LYS A 21 -18.99 -25.16 62.50
C LYS A 21 -18.70 -25.37 61.02
N ALA A 22 -19.50 -26.18 60.31
CA ALA A 22 -19.36 -26.44 58.89
C ALA A 22 -20.09 -25.40 58.01
N THR A 23 -21.21 -24.85 58.51
CA THR A 23 -22.07 -23.92 57.75
C THR A 23 -21.50 -22.49 57.67
N ILE A 24 -20.82 -21.99 58.70
CA ILE A 24 -20.25 -20.63 58.71
C ILE A 24 -19.21 -20.40 57.59
N PRO A 25 -18.22 -21.29 57.38
CA PRO A 25 -17.28 -21.14 56.26
C PRO A 25 -17.97 -21.14 54.89
N GLN A 26 -19.03 -21.94 54.71
CA GLN A 26 -19.80 -21.99 53.48
C GLN A 26 -20.57 -20.69 53.22
N LEU A 27 -21.15 -20.10 54.27
CA LEU A 27 -21.80 -18.79 54.19
C LEU A 27 -20.80 -17.68 53.84
N VAL A 28 -19.63 -17.68 54.45
CA VAL A 28 -18.57 -16.70 54.14
C VAL A 28 -18.13 -16.82 52.68
N GLY A 29 -17.90 -18.05 52.19
CA GLY A 29 -17.54 -18.28 50.79
C GLY A 29 -18.65 -17.88 49.80
N ALA A 30 -19.91 -18.15 50.16
CA ALA A 30 -21.08 -17.74 49.39
C ALA A 30 -21.19 -16.20 49.27
N ILE A 31 -21.03 -15.49 50.39
CA ILE A 31 -21.09 -14.02 50.44
C ILE A 31 -19.94 -13.39 49.64
N GLN A 32 -18.71 -13.90 49.81
CA GLN A 32 -17.54 -13.36 49.10
C GLN A 32 -17.66 -13.51 47.58
N THR A 33 -18.17 -14.65 47.11
CA THR A 33 -18.39 -14.91 45.68
C THR A 33 -19.44 -13.96 45.09
N ASP A 34 -20.52 -13.69 45.83
CA ASP A 34 -21.59 -12.80 45.38
C ASP A 34 -21.18 -11.32 45.44
N LEU A 35 -20.34 -10.95 46.41
CA LEU A 35 -19.85 -9.58 46.56
C LEU A 35 -19.04 -9.11 45.36
N GLY A 36 -18.11 -9.93 44.87
CA GLY A 36 -17.30 -9.60 43.69
C GLY A 36 -18.18 -9.38 42.45
N TRP A 37 -19.22 -10.19 42.29
CA TRP A 37 -20.20 -10.03 41.22
C TRP A 37 -20.97 -8.71 41.31
N VAL A 38 -21.51 -8.39 42.49
CA VAL A 38 -22.31 -7.16 42.72
C VAL A 38 -21.46 -5.89 42.57
N GLN A 39 -20.20 -5.92 43.02
CA GLN A 39 -19.29 -4.80 42.84
C GLN A 39 -19.02 -4.50 41.37
N GLN A 40 -18.75 -5.54 40.56
CA GLN A 40 -18.53 -5.36 39.12
C GLN A 40 -19.82 -4.93 38.41
N HIS A 41 -20.95 -5.52 38.78
CA HIS A 41 -22.25 -5.09 38.28
C HIS A 41 -22.49 -3.60 38.53
N THR A 42 -22.26 -3.13 39.75
CA THR A 42 -22.46 -1.72 40.12
C THR A 42 -21.51 -0.81 39.35
N ARG A 43 -20.22 -1.15 39.30
CA ARG A 43 -19.20 -0.39 38.55
C ARG A 43 -19.54 -0.27 37.06
N LEU A 44 -19.96 -1.37 36.43
CA LEU A 44 -20.35 -1.38 35.03
C LEU A 44 -21.65 -0.61 34.79
N LEU A 45 -22.60 -0.65 35.74
CA LEU A 45 -23.85 0.11 35.65
C LEU A 45 -23.60 1.61 35.72
N GLU A 46 -22.75 2.05 36.65
CA GLU A 46 -22.38 3.47 36.78
C GLU A 46 -21.71 3.98 35.51
N ARG A 47 -20.72 3.23 35.00
CA ARG A 47 -20.00 3.60 33.77
C ARG A 47 -20.89 3.58 32.53
N SER A 48 -21.77 2.58 32.38
CA SER A 48 -22.68 2.51 31.25
C SER A 48 -23.72 3.65 31.29
N THR A 49 -24.18 4.02 32.49
CA THR A 49 -25.07 5.17 32.70
C THR A 49 -24.34 6.48 32.40
N GLU A 50 -23.09 6.64 32.83
CA GLU A 50 -22.30 7.82 32.48
C GLU A 50 -22.09 7.93 30.97
N TRP A 51 -21.70 6.84 30.32
CA TRP A 51 -21.54 6.77 28.87
C TRP A 51 -22.83 7.17 28.13
N ASP A 52 -23.98 6.64 28.55
CA ASP A 52 -25.28 6.99 27.96
C ASP A 52 -25.60 8.48 28.16
N ARG A 53 -25.41 9.00 29.38
CA ARG A 53 -25.57 10.44 29.69
C ARG A 53 -24.62 11.34 28.92
N LYS A 54 -23.47 10.83 28.45
CA LYS A 54 -22.49 11.54 27.63
C LYS A 54 -22.74 11.35 26.13
N ASN A 55 -23.98 11.10 25.72
CA ASN A 55 -24.40 10.87 24.33
C ASN A 55 -23.61 9.73 23.68
N ARG A 56 -23.30 8.69 24.46
CA ARG A 56 -22.63 7.48 23.99
C ARG A 56 -21.24 7.74 23.37
N ASN A 57 -20.53 8.75 23.86
CA ASN A 57 -19.22 9.13 23.36
C ASN A 57 -18.18 8.01 23.52
N HIS A 58 -17.43 7.74 22.45
CA HIS A 58 -16.42 6.69 22.37
C HIS A 58 -15.29 6.82 23.40
N SER A 59 -14.97 8.03 23.87
CA SER A 59 -13.93 8.25 24.89
C SER A 59 -14.26 7.61 26.24
N TYR A 60 -15.54 7.37 26.52
CA TYR A 60 -16.00 6.76 27.77
C TYR A 60 -16.10 5.24 27.70
N LEU A 61 -15.86 4.63 26.53
CA LEU A 61 -15.93 3.18 26.37
C LEU A 61 -14.78 2.47 27.11
N LEU A 62 -15.01 1.21 27.48
CA LEU A 62 -13.98 0.36 28.10
C LEU A 62 -12.83 0.12 27.12
N GLN A 63 -11.61 0.12 27.64
CA GLN A 63 -10.37 -0.07 26.87
C GLN A 63 -9.41 -0.98 27.62
N GLY A 64 -8.57 -1.71 26.89
CA GLY A 64 -7.53 -2.57 27.46
C GLY A 64 -8.09 -3.65 28.40
N GLU A 65 -7.45 -3.82 29.55
CA GLU A 65 -7.80 -4.83 30.55
C GLU A 65 -9.23 -4.66 31.10
N ASP A 66 -9.68 -3.42 31.31
CA ASP A 66 -11.03 -3.13 31.82
C ASP A 66 -12.12 -3.67 30.87
N LEU A 67 -11.86 -3.70 29.57
CA LEU A 67 -12.77 -4.29 28.58
C LEU A 67 -12.74 -5.82 28.64
N GLU A 68 -11.57 -6.42 28.77
CA GLU A 68 -11.42 -7.88 28.91
C GLU A 68 -12.13 -8.39 30.19
N TYR A 69 -11.95 -7.68 31.31
CA TYR A 69 -12.65 -7.98 32.56
C TYR A 69 -14.18 -7.86 32.40
N GLY A 70 -14.66 -6.80 31.72
CA GLY A 70 -16.09 -6.62 31.47
C GLY A 70 -16.69 -7.74 30.61
N GLU A 71 -15.98 -8.19 29.58
CA GLU A 71 -16.42 -9.29 28.72
C GLU A 71 -16.42 -10.63 29.43
N LYS A 72 -15.38 -10.90 30.22
CA LYS A 72 -15.32 -12.09 31.05
C LYS A 72 -16.47 -12.11 32.04
N TRP A 73 -16.73 -11.01 32.73
CA TRP A 73 -17.86 -10.85 33.64
C TRP A 73 -19.21 -11.09 32.95
N MET A 74 -19.40 -10.52 31.74
CA MET A 74 -20.61 -10.76 30.94
C MET A 74 -20.76 -12.22 30.51
N THR A 75 -19.65 -12.90 30.21
CA THR A 75 -19.65 -14.33 29.86
C THR A 75 -19.98 -15.19 31.08
N GLU A 76 -19.42 -14.88 32.25
CA GLU A 76 -19.70 -15.57 33.52
C GLU A 76 -21.16 -15.42 33.97
N SER A 77 -21.84 -14.34 33.57
CA SER A 77 -23.27 -14.13 33.83
C SER A 77 -24.13 -15.24 33.23
N THR A 78 -23.76 -15.75 32.05
CA THR A 78 -24.55 -16.76 31.32
C THR A 78 -24.55 -18.12 32.02
N GLN A 79 -23.61 -18.36 32.93
CA GLN A 79 -23.46 -19.62 33.66
C GLN A 79 -24.40 -19.75 34.86
N HIS A 80 -25.01 -18.65 35.31
CA HIS A 80 -25.87 -18.62 36.50
C HIS A 80 -27.18 -17.89 36.23
N VAL A 81 -28.30 -18.60 36.35
CA VAL A 81 -29.66 -18.06 36.11
C VAL A 81 -29.99 -16.84 37.01
N SER A 82 -29.33 -16.72 38.17
CA SER A 82 -29.53 -15.60 39.10
C SER A 82 -28.72 -14.34 38.77
N ARG A 83 -27.81 -14.39 37.79
CA ARG A 83 -26.89 -13.31 37.43
C ARG A 83 -27.34 -12.62 36.14
N GLU A 84 -28.39 -11.83 36.26
CA GLU A 84 -28.93 -11.05 35.14
C GLU A 84 -28.06 -9.81 34.86
N VAL A 85 -27.74 -9.58 33.59
CA VAL A 85 -26.99 -8.40 33.12
C VAL A 85 -27.99 -7.37 32.60
N VAL A 86 -27.84 -6.12 33.01
CA VAL A 86 -28.72 -5.04 32.53
C VAL A 86 -28.45 -4.81 31.04
N PRO A 87 -29.49 -4.66 30.19
CA PRO A 87 -29.30 -4.47 28.75
C PRO A 87 -28.34 -3.32 28.40
N LEU A 88 -28.37 -2.22 29.15
CA LEU A 88 -27.46 -1.08 28.97
C LEU A 88 -25.99 -1.46 29.22
N GLN A 89 -25.70 -2.32 30.19
CA GLN A 89 -24.34 -2.81 30.45
C GLN A 89 -23.84 -3.69 29.29
N ALA A 90 -24.71 -4.58 28.77
CA ALA A 90 -24.37 -5.43 27.64
C ALA A 90 -24.13 -4.60 26.36
N GLU A 91 -24.95 -3.57 26.12
CA GLU A 91 -24.75 -2.64 25.02
C GLU A 91 -23.43 -1.88 25.15
N TYR A 92 -23.12 -1.40 26.36
CA TYR A 92 -21.87 -0.69 26.65
C TYR A 92 -20.63 -1.55 26.41
N ILE A 93 -20.62 -2.80 26.89
CA ILE A 93 -19.51 -3.75 26.69
C ILE A 93 -19.36 -4.09 25.20
N SER A 94 -20.45 -4.44 24.52
CA SER A 94 -20.41 -4.80 23.10
C SER A 94 -19.99 -3.64 22.20
N THR A 95 -20.41 -2.41 22.51
CA THR A 95 -19.98 -1.20 21.79
C THR A 95 -18.49 -0.93 22.03
N SER A 96 -18.03 -1.09 23.26
CA SER A 96 -16.61 -0.99 23.60
C SER A 96 -15.75 -1.97 22.79
N ARG A 97 -16.19 -3.24 22.66
CA ARG A 97 -15.51 -4.24 21.83
C ARG A 97 -15.46 -3.88 20.35
N LYS A 98 -16.58 -3.41 19.78
CA LYS A 98 -16.62 -2.95 18.38
C LYS A 98 -15.61 -1.85 18.12
N MET A 99 -15.53 -0.87 19.02
CA MET A 99 -14.58 0.24 18.90
C MET A 99 -13.12 -0.21 19.04
N ALA A 100 -12.83 -1.14 19.96
CA ALA A 100 -11.49 -1.71 20.10
C ALA A 100 -11.02 -2.40 18.80
N VAL A 101 -11.91 -3.20 18.18
CA VAL A 101 -11.63 -3.88 16.90
C VAL A 101 -11.43 -2.88 15.77
N GLN A 102 -12.27 -1.85 15.68
CA GLN A 102 -12.12 -0.80 14.65
C GLN A 102 -10.78 -0.08 14.77
N ARG A 103 -10.35 0.28 15.99
CA ARG A 103 -9.07 0.93 16.24
C ARG A 103 -7.90 0.05 15.78
N GLN A 104 -7.94 -1.24 16.12
CA GLN A 104 -6.91 -2.19 15.69
C GLN A 104 -6.86 -2.33 14.16
N ARG A 105 -8.01 -2.42 13.49
CA ARG A 105 -8.08 -2.50 12.02
C ARG A 105 -7.55 -1.25 11.34
N ASN A 106 -7.86 -0.06 11.85
CA ASN A 106 -7.36 1.18 11.28
C ASN A 106 -5.84 1.31 11.41
N LEU A 107 -5.27 0.85 12.53
CA LEU A 107 -3.82 0.80 12.72
C LEU A 107 -3.15 -0.18 11.74
N THR A 108 -3.69 -1.38 11.57
CA THR A 108 -3.12 -2.36 10.64
C THR A 108 -3.21 -1.89 9.18
N ILE A 109 -4.32 -1.25 8.80
CA ILE A 109 -4.46 -0.62 7.48
C ILE A 109 -3.43 0.49 7.29
N GLY A 110 -3.27 1.38 8.29
CA GLY A 110 -2.29 2.46 8.24
C GLY A 110 -0.85 1.96 8.06
N ILE A 111 -0.46 0.94 8.83
CA ILE A 111 0.86 0.28 8.70
C ILE A 111 1.02 -0.34 7.30
N GLY A 112 -0.01 -1.04 6.81
CA GLY A 112 0.00 -1.62 5.47
C GLY A 112 0.22 -0.57 4.38
N LEU A 113 -0.44 0.59 4.46
CA LEU A 113 -0.27 1.69 3.51
C LEU A 113 1.16 2.24 3.52
N VAL A 114 1.75 2.44 4.70
CA VAL A 114 3.14 2.91 4.82
C VAL A 114 4.12 1.92 4.18
N LEU A 115 3.92 0.61 4.40
CA LEU A 115 4.75 -0.42 3.77
C LEU A 115 4.64 -0.41 2.25
N VAL A 116 3.43 -0.29 1.70
CA VAL A 116 3.21 -0.20 0.25
C VAL A 116 3.91 1.04 -0.33
N VAL A 117 3.76 2.20 0.31
CA VAL A 117 4.46 3.43 -0.11
C VAL A 117 5.98 3.25 -0.06
N SER A 118 6.50 2.62 0.99
CA SER A 118 7.94 2.34 1.11
C SER A 118 8.47 1.42 0.01
N ILE A 119 7.67 0.42 -0.41
CA ILE A 119 8.02 -0.48 -1.52
C ILE A 119 8.02 0.29 -2.85
N LEU A 120 7.00 1.11 -3.10
CA LEU A 120 6.91 1.93 -4.31
C LEU A 120 8.07 2.91 -4.41
N LEU A 121 8.43 3.58 -3.32
CA LEU A 121 9.58 4.48 -3.27
C LEU A 121 10.90 3.73 -3.52
N SER A 122 11.06 2.53 -2.97
CA SER A 122 12.23 1.68 -3.23
C SER A 122 12.36 1.30 -4.70
N ILE A 123 11.24 0.88 -5.32
CA ILE A 123 11.20 0.55 -6.75
C ILE A 123 11.53 1.79 -7.59
N PHE A 124 10.92 2.94 -7.29
CA PHE A 124 11.17 4.19 -7.99
C PHE A 124 12.64 4.63 -7.88
N ALA A 125 13.23 4.56 -6.68
CA ALA A 125 14.64 4.87 -6.46
C ALA A 125 15.56 3.92 -7.24
N PHE A 126 15.21 2.63 -7.35
CA PHE A 126 15.95 1.66 -8.14
C PHE A 126 15.95 1.99 -9.64
N PHE A 127 14.79 2.39 -10.19
CA PHE A 127 14.72 2.85 -11.58
C PHE A 127 15.51 4.13 -11.83
N GLN A 128 15.44 5.09 -10.91
CA GLN A 128 16.23 6.32 -11.00
C GLN A 128 17.73 6.03 -10.99
N TRP A 129 18.18 5.13 -10.10
CA TRP A 129 19.59 4.73 -10.03
C TRP A 129 20.06 4.05 -11.33
N ARG A 130 19.22 3.20 -11.93
CA ARG A 130 19.49 2.57 -13.23
C ARG A 130 19.73 3.61 -14.33
N SER A 131 18.84 4.60 -14.43
CA SER A 131 18.95 5.70 -15.41
C SER A 131 20.21 6.55 -15.19
N ALA A 132 20.57 6.83 -13.94
CA ALA A 132 21.78 7.58 -13.60
C ALA A 132 23.07 6.82 -13.98
N ILE A 133 23.07 5.49 -13.90
CA ILE A 133 24.19 4.66 -14.37
C ILE A 133 24.31 4.75 -15.89
N ASP A 134 23.19 4.69 -16.62
CA ASP A 134 23.19 4.78 -18.08
C ASP A 134 23.66 6.16 -18.57
N SER A 135 23.28 7.25 -17.88
CA SER A 135 23.80 8.59 -18.19
C SER A 135 25.31 8.72 -17.99
N LYS A 136 25.88 8.06 -16.96
CA LYS A 136 27.34 8.05 -16.75
C LYS A 136 28.07 7.31 -17.88
N LYS A 137 27.57 6.14 -18.28
CA LYS A 137 28.14 5.37 -19.40
C LYS A 137 28.06 6.12 -20.73
N ALA A 138 26.94 6.80 -20.99
CA ALA A 138 26.78 7.61 -22.20
C ALA A 138 27.76 8.80 -22.23
N ALA A 139 27.97 9.46 -21.09
CA ALA A 139 28.94 10.54 -20.96
C ALA A 139 30.37 10.05 -21.23
N GLU A 140 30.77 8.91 -20.65
CA GLU A 140 32.09 8.29 -20.90
C GLU A 140 32.29 7.92 -22.36
N ALA A 141 31.28 7.30 -23.00
CA ALA A 141 31.33 6.95 -24.42
C ALA A 141 31.50 8.20 -25.32
N SER A 142 30.81 9.30 -24.99
CA SER A 142 30.94 10.56 -25.71
C SER A 142 32.32 11.21 -25.53
N ALA A 143 32.92 11.10 -24.33
CA ALA A 143 34.26 11.60 -24.07
C ALA A 143 35.33 10.80 -24.84
N ILE A 144 35.20 9.48 -24.90
CA ILE A 144 36.10 8.62 -25.69
C ILE A 144 35.95 8.92 -27.19
N ALA A 145 34.73 9.09 -27.69
CA ALA A 145 34.47 9.45 -29.07
C ALA A 145 35.03 10.83 -29.43
N ALA A 146 34.92 11.81 -28.52
CA ALA A 146 35.53 13.13 -28.68
C ALA A 146 37.06 13.03 -28.77
N ALA A 147 37.71 12.30 -27.85
CA ALA A 147 39.15 12.08 -27.90
C ALA A 147 39.62 11.36 -29.18
N ALA A 148 38.86 10.38 -29.67
CA ALA A 148 39.11 9.72 -30.95
C ALA A 148 38.94 10.68 -32.15
N SER A 149 37.93 11.55 -32.10
CA SER A 149 37.72 12.57 -33.13
C SER A 149 38.86 13.61 -33.18
N GLU A 150 39.43 13.97 -32.03
CA GLU A 150 40.62 14.84 -31.96
C GLU A 150 41.83 14.14 -32.58
N GLN A 151 42.07 12.87 -32.26
CA GLN A 151 43.17 12.09 -32.83
C GLN A 151 43.05 11.96 -34.35
N THR A 152 41.85 11.69 -34.87
CA THR A 152 41.61 11.61 -36.31
C THR A 152 41.76 12.97 -37.01
N ALA A 153 41.33 14.06 -36.38
CA ALA A 153 41.55 15.41 -36.89
C ALA A 153 43.05 15.78 -36.93
N LEU A 154 43.83 15.38 -35.92
CA LEU A 154 45.29 15.55 -35.89
C LEU A 154 45.96 14.69 -36.97
N ALA A 155 45.56 13.42 -37.12
CA ALA A 155 46.06 12.54 -38.17
C ALA A 155 45.76 13.11 -39.58
N GLN A 156 44.57 13.67 -39.78
CA GLN A 156 44.18 14.29 -41.03
C GLN A 156 44.94 15.60 -41.31
N LYS A 157 45.29 16.38 -40.28
CA LYS A 157 46.18 17.54 -40.41
C LYS A 157 47.61 17.13 -40.80
N GLN A 158 48.07 15.97 -40.32
CA GLN A 158 49.40 15.44 -40.63
C GLN A 158 49.49 14.75 -41.99
N LEU A 159 48.36 14.37 -42.60
CA LEU A 159 48.37 13.83 -43.96
C LEU A 159 48.96 14.88 -44.91
N PRO A 160 50.09 14.59 -45.58
CA PRO A 160 50.62 15.50 -46.59
C PRO A 160 49.54 15.64 -47.66
N LYS A 161 49.10 16.89 -47.93
CA LYS A 161 48.22 17.19 -49.07
C LYS A 161 48.93 16.71 -50.33
N LYS A 162 48.72 15.45 -50.71
CA LYS A 162 49.19 14.91 -51.99
C LYS A 162 48.38 15.63 -53.07
N LYS A 163 48.90 16.78 -53.50
CA LYS A 163 48.55 17.37 -54.79
C LYS A 163 48.90 16.30 -55.82
N LYS A 164 47.89 15.57 -56.31
CA LYS A 164 48.10 14.67 -57.45
C LYS A 164 48.67 15.54 -58.56
N PRO A 165 49.88 15.23 -59.09
CA PRO A 165 50.36 15.91 -60.28
C PRO A 165 49.35 15.59 -61.38
N TRP A 166 48.71 16.63 -61.89
CA TRP A 166 47.81 16.53 -63.03
C TRP A 166 48.66 16.06 -64.22
N HIS A 167 48.58 14.79 -64.59
CA HIS A 167 49.29 14.25 -65.75
C HIS A 167 48.32 14.24 -66.92
N TRP A 168 48.52 15.16 -67.86
CA TRP A 168 47.79 15.14 -69.12
C TRP A 168 48.44 14.06 -70.00
N LYS A 169 47.79 12.90 -70.17
CA LYS A 169 48.16 12.01 -71.28
C LYS A 169 47.73 12.71 -72.57
N LYS A 170 48.70 13.01 -73.45
CA LYS A 170 48.43 13.36 -74.86
C LYS A 170 47.57 12.25 -75.47
N ARG A 171 46.27 12.50 -75.66
CA ARG A 171 45.49 11.76 -76.65
C ARG A 171 46.14 12.03 -78.00
N SER A 172 46.72 11.00 -78.62
CA SER A 172 47.18 11.08 -80.00
C SER A 172 46.00 11.50 -80.88
N LYS A 173 46.22 12.51 -81.73
CA LYS A 173 45.25 12.94 -82.74
C LYS A 173 44.93 11.73 -83.64
N PRO A 174 43.67 11.32 -83.82
CA PRO A 174 43.33 10.46 -84.94
C PRO A 174 43.61 11.24 -86.24
N ARG A 175 44.38 10.62 -87.13
CA ARG A 175 44.66 11.10 -88.49
C ARG A 175 43.35 11.08 -89.26
N HIS A 176 42.94 12.23 -89.78
CA HIS A 176 41.81 12.34 -90.70
C HIS A 176 42.10 11.53 -91.97
N SER A 177 41.30 10.52 -92.24
CA SER A 177 41.03 10.03 -93.59
C SER A 177 39.62 9.42 -93.64
N GLU A 178 38.83 9.97 -94.56
CA GLU A 178 37.57 9.47 -95.13
C GLU A 178 36.27 9.48 -94.29
N ALA A 179 35.39 10.41 -94.69
CA ALA A 179 33.92 10.23 -94.73
C ALA A 179 33.55 9.27 -95.89
N PRO A 180 32.34 8.69 -96.02
CA PRO A 180 31.02 9.01 -95.42
C PRO A 180 30.35 7.77 -94.74
N HIS A 181 29.26 7.86 -93.98
CA HIS A 181 27.86 7.89 -94.42
C HIS A 181 26.95 8.20 -93.21
N LYS A 182 25.88 8.96 -93.44
CA LYS A 182 24.83 9.25 -92.44
C LYS A 182 23.94 8.02 -92.26
N PRO A 183 23.46 7.73 -91.04
CA PRO A 183 22.01 7.58 -90.92
C PRO A 183 21.38 8.20 -89.66
N VAL A 184 20.24 8.85 -89.93
CA VAL A 184 18.95 8.74 -89.25
C VAL A 184 18.90 9.03 -87.74
N PHE A 185 18.36 10.23 -87.48
CA PHE A 185 17.80 10.69 -86.22
C PHE A 185 16.54 9.85 -85.88
N THR A 186 16.56 9.05 -84.81
CA THR A 186 15.33 8.60 -84.15
C THR A 186 15.18 9.34 -82.84
N ARG A 187 14.14 10.15 -82.78
CA ARG A 187 13.73 10.97 -81.66
C ARG A 187 12.84 10.12 -80.77
N SER A 188 13.32 9.66 -79.63
CA SER A 188 12.47 9.15 -78.55
C SER A 188 12.66 10.01 -77.30
N ALA A 189 11.69 10.90 -77.11
CA ALA A 189 11.38 11.54 -75.83
C ALA A 189 9.92 11.13 -75.50
N PRO A 190 9.40 11.51 -74.33
CA PRO A 190 9.72 11.03 -72.98
C PRO A 190 8.45 10.44 -72.31
N ALA A 191 8.56 9.59 -71.29
CA ALA A 191 7.38 9.18 -70.51
C ALA A 191 7.73 8.69 -69.10
N ASN A 192 7.64 9.59 -68.11
CA ASN A 192 6.83 9.37 -66.90
C ASN A 192 6.95 10.57 -65.94
N TRP A 193 6.26 11.65 -66.29
CA TRP A 193 5.68 12.50 -65.25
C TRP A 193 4.33 11.89 -64.86
N THR A 194 4.22 11.40 -63.63
CA THR A 194 2.94 11.28 -62.93
C THR A 194 3.02 12.10 -61.64
N PRO A 195 2.36 13.26 -61.57
CA PRO A 195 2.13 13.98 -60.33
C PRO A 195 0.85 13.44 -59.69
N ALA A 196 0.95 12.84 -58.50
CA ALA A 196 -0.22 12.46 -57.72
C ALA A 196 -0.18 13.14 -56.35
N HIS A 197 -1.14 14.06 -56.20
CA HIS A 197 -1.77 14.51 -54.97
C HIS A 197 -1.02 15.48 -54.04
N CYS A 198 -1.20 16.76 -54.36
CA CYS A 198 -1.58 17.74 -53.36
C CYS A 198 -2.82 17.27 -52.58
N TRP A 199 -2.76 17.37 -51.25
CA TRP A 199 -3.92 17.58 -50.38
C TRP A 199 -3.79 18.98 -49.76
N PRO A 200 -4.72 19.91 -50.03
CA PRO A 200 -4.88 21.12 -49.23
C PRO A 200 -6.17 21.07 -48.40
N TRP A 201 -6.01 21.29 -47.10
CA TRP A 201 -6.93 21.97 -46.15
C TRP A 201 -8.36 21.43 -45.92
N MET A 202 -8.67 21.13 -44.65
CA MET A 202 -9.88 21.68 -44.00
C MET A 202 -9.81 21.61 -42.46
N ARG A 203 -9.92 22.81 -41.88
CA ARG A 203 -10.60 23.19 -40.62
C ARG A 203 -9.87 22.99 -39.29
#